data_AF-A0A533X9U0-F1
#
_entry.id   AF-A0A533X9U0-F1
#
_cell.length_a   1.000
_cell.length_b   1.000
_cell.length_c   1.000
_cell.angle_alpha   90.00
_cell.angle_beta   90.00
_cell.angle_gamma   90.00
#
_symmetry.space_group_name_H-M   'P 1'
#
loop_
_entity.id
_entity.type
_entity.pdbx_description
1 polymer ?
#
loop_
_entity_poly.entity_id
_entity_poly.type
_entity_poly.pdbx_seq_one_letter_code
_entity_poly.pdbx_strand_id
1 'polypeptide(L)'
;MSLDAPPASLRVMKGRLETIETEWTLATEPKRRKELNEEFKMMADEIKKTFGEEGRKVVDQVVAKHRGLHYGPGSQSKSTGL
;
A
#
# COMPACT_ATOMS: atom_id res chain seq x y z
N MET A 1 13.20 -12.38 -25.65
CA MET A 1 12.29 -11.22 -25.59
C MET A 1 12.07 -10.89 -24.12
N SER A 2 12.08 -9.61 -23.77
CA SER A 2 12.32 -9.07 -22.42
C SER A 2 11.44 -9.65 -21.31
N LEU A 3 12.11 -9.84 -20.17
CA LEU A 3 11.69 -10.30 -18.85
C LEU A 3 10.41 -9.62 -18.30
N ASP A 4 9.56 -10.44 -17.67
CA ASP A 4 8.74 -10.17 -16.47
C ASP A 4 8.16 -8.75 -16.31
N ALA A 5 7.44 -8.30 -17.33
CA ALA A 5 6.58 -7.14 -17.20
C ALA A 5 5.26 -7.57 -16.55
N PRO A 6 4.87 -7.05 -15.36
CA PRO A 6 3.58 -7.37 -14.78
C PRO A 6 2.46 -6.99 -15.76
N PRO A 7 1.38 -7.77 -15.83
CA PRO A 7 0.28 -7.56 -16.78
C PRO A 7 -0.24 -6.13 -16.69
N ALA A 8 -0.65 -5.55 -17.82
CA ALA A 8 -1.07 -4.15 -17.89
C ALA A 8 -2.16 -3.82 -16.85
N SER A 9 -3.09 -4.75 -16.62
CA SER A 9 -4.13 -4.64 -15.59
C SER A 9 -3.54 -4.51 -14.18
N LEU A 10 -2.50 -5.28 -13.85
CA LEU A 10 -1.82 -5.19 -12.55
C LEU A 10 -1.11 -3.83 -12.38
N ARG A 11 -0.56 -3.27 -13.45
CA ARG A 11 0.05 -1.93 -13.41
C ARG A 11 -0.98 -0.83 -13.16
N VAL A 12 -2.15 -0.91 -13.79
CA VAL A 12 -3.25 0.04 -13.58
C VAL A 12 -3.74 -0.03 -12.14
N MET A 13 -3.96 -1.24 -11.63
CA MET A 13 -4.42 -1.45 -10.25
C MET A 13 -3.36 -1.05 -9.21
N LYS A 14 -2.07 -1.27 -9.49
CA LYS A 14 -0.96 -0.74 -8.68
C LYS A 14 -1.00 0.78 -8.59
N GLY A 15 -1.16 1.47 -9.73
CA GLY A 15 -1.25 2.92 -9.76
C GLY A 15 -2.41 3.45 -8.92
N ARG A 16 -3.55 2.76 -8.96
CA ARG A 16 -4.72 3.10 -8.14
C ARG A 16 -4.47 2.92 -6.65
N LEU A 17 -3.82 1.82 -6.23
CA LEU A 17 -3.40 1.64 -4.83
C LEU A 17 -2.45 2.75 -4.36
N GLU A 18 -1.48 3.16 -5.19
CA GLU A 18 -0.55 4.25 -4.85
C GLU A 18 -1.28 5.60 -4.68
N THR A 19 -2.31 5.86 -5.49
CA THR A 19 -3.16 7.04 -5.34
C THR A 19 -3.94 7.02 -4.02
N ILE A 20 -4.57 5.90 -3.68
CA ILE A 20 -5.33 5.76 -2.41
C ILE A 20 -4.41 6.00 -1.21
N GLU A 21 -3.20 5.45 -1.21
CA GLU A 21 -2.22 5.67 -0.13
C GLU A 21 -1.77 7.13 -0.06
N THR A 22 -1.58 7.78 -1.20
CA THR A 22 -1.25 9.21 -1.26
C THR A 22 -2.38 10.05 -0.68
N GLU A 23 -3.62 9.81 -1.10
CA GLU A 23 -4.81 10.47 -0.56
C GLU A 23 -4.95 10.21 0.94
N TRP A 24 -4.67 8.99 1.41
CA TRP A 24 -4.75 8.63 2.83
C TRP A 24 -3.70 9.38 3.66
N THR A 25 -2.49 9.51 3.13
CA THR A 25 -1.39 10.27 3.75
C THR A 25 -1.74 11.75 3.87
N LEU A 26 -2.33 12.33 2.81
CA LEU A 26 -2.71 13.74 2.73
C LEU A 26 -4.01 14.05 3.51
N ALA A 27 -4.88 13.08 3.70
CA ALA A 27 -6.13 13.27 4.43
C ALA A 27 -5.85 13.67 5.87
N THR A 28 -6.48 14.75 6.33
CA THR A 28 -6.41 15.21 7.74
C THR A 28 -7.62 14.77 8.54
N GLU A 29 -8.74 14.46 7.86
CA GLU A 29 -9.98 14.01 8.49
C GLU A 29 -9.94 12.51 8.84
N PRO A 30 -10.21 12.13 10.11
CA PRO A 30 -10.21 10.73 10.53
C PRO A 30 -11.21 9.85 9.77
N LYS A 31 -12.38 10.41 9.42
CA LYS A 31 -13.40 9.70 8.64
C LYS A 31 -12.88 9.36 7.24
N ARG A 32 -12.31 10.34 6.53
CA ARG A 32 -11.74 10.15 5.19
C ARG A 32 -10.58 9.15 5.20
N ARG A 33 -9.71 9.20 6.22
CA ARG A 33 -8.66 8.18 6.42
C ARG A 33 -9.23 6.77 6.60
N LYS A 34 -10.33 6.62 7.34
CA LYS A 34 -10.95 5.30 7.52
C LYS A 34 -11.50 4.76 6.19
N GLU A 35 -12.22 5.59 5.44
CA GLU A 35 -12.79 5.24 4.14
C GLU A 35 -11.69 4.84 3.13
N LEU A 36 -10.61 5.63 3.02
CA LEU A 36 -9.48 5.33 2.14
C LEU A 36 -8.74 4.05 2.55
N ASN A 37 -8.60 3.77 3.85
CA ASN A 37 -8.00 2.52 4.32
C ASN A 37 -8.88 1.29 4.04
N GLU A 38 -10.21 1.44 4.06
CA GLU A 38 -11.12 0.37 3.63
C GLU A 38 -11.04 0.16 2.12
N GLU A 39 -11.03 1.23 1.32
CA GLU A 39 -10.85 1.17 -0.14
C GLU A 39 -9.52 0.50 -0.50
N PHE A 40 -8.43 0.88 0.17
CA PHE A 40 -7.11 0.26 -0.01
C PHE A 40 -7.15 -1.25 0.26
N LYS A 41 -7.78 -1.68 1.36
CA LYS A 41 -7.89 -3.10 1.72
C LYS A 41 -8.69 -3.90 0.68
N MET A 42 -9.83 -3.38 0.23
CA MET A 42 -10.65 -4.05 -0.78
C MET A 42 -9.88 -4.23 -2.09
N MET A 43 -9.21 -3.17 -2.55
CA MET A 43 -8.42 -3.21 -3.78
C MET A 43 -7.19 -4.12 -3.66
N ALA A 44 -6.50 -4.08 -2.52
CA ALA A 44 -5.36 -4.96 -2.26
C ALA A 44 -5.78 -6.43 -2.25
N ASP A 45 -6.96 -6.75 -1.69
CA ASP A 45 -7.51 -8.11 -1.71
C ASP A 45 -7.89 -8.54 -3.14
N GLU A 46 -8.51 -7.66 -3.91
CA GLU A 46 -8.84 -7.93 -5.33
C GLU A 46 -7.60 -8.21 -6.16
N ILE A 47 -6.53 -7.42 -5.98
CA ILE A 47 -5.26 -7.61 -6.68
C ILE A 47 -4.62 -8.95 -6.30
N LYS A 48 -4.63 -9.32 -5.00
CA LYS A 48 -4.11 -10.61 -4.53
C LYS A 48 -4.89 -11.79 -5.08
N LYS A 49 -6.22 -11.66 -5.16
CA LYS A 49 -7.11 -12.69 -5.73
C LYS A 49 -6.92 -12.85 -7.23
N THR A 50 -6.80 -11.73 -7.95
CA THR A 50 -6.74 -11.71 -9.42
C THR A 50 -5.37 -12.14 -9.96
N PHE A 51 -4.28 -11.64 -9.35
CA PHE A 51 -2.91 -11.85 -9.85
C PHE A 51 -2.07 -12.79 -8.96
N GLY A 52 -2.67 -13.39 -7.93
CA GLY A 52 -2.00 -14.36 -7.08
C GLY A 52 -0.72 -13.83 -6.42
N GLU A 53 0.41 -14.48 -6.69
CA GLU A 53 1.71 -14.12 -6.11
C GLU A 53 2.25 -12.78 -6.62
N GLU A 54 2.09 -12.48 -7.92
CA GLU A 54 2.50 -11.18 -8.48
C GLU A 54 1.69 -10.04 -7.86
N GLY A 55 0.39 -10.27 -7.66
CA GLY A 55 -0.49 -9.33 -6.96
C GLY A 55 -0.03 -9.09 -5.52
N ARG A 56 0.35 -10.14 -4.79
CA ARG A 56 0.91 -10.01 -3.44
C ARG A 56 2.19 -9.17 -3.43
N LYS A 57 3.15 -9.46 -4.32
CA LYS A 57 4.41 -8.70 -4.45
C LYS A 57 4.16 -7.22 -4.73
N VAL A 58 3.20 -6.90 -5.59
CA VAL A 58 2.83 -5.52 -5.90
C VAL A 58 2.20 -4.81 -4.70
N VAL A 59 1.25 -5.45 -4.02
CA VAL A 59 0.65 -4.87 -2.81
C VAL A 59 1.71 -4.65 -1.74
N ASP A 60 2.59 -5.62 -1.51
CA ASP A 60 3.66 -5.49 -0.52
C ASP A 60 4.63 -4.37 -0.86
N GLN A 61 4.93 -4.13 -2.14
CA GLN A 61 5.74 -2.97 -2.57
C GLN A 61 5.05 -1.64 -2.26
N VAL A 62 3.75 -1.52 -2.54
CA VAL A 62 2.99 -0.28 -2.27
C VAL A 62 2.91 -0.03 -0.76
N VAL A 63 2.62 -1.08 0.02
CA VAL A 63 2.58 -1.04 1.48
C VAL A 63 3.96 -0.73 2.05
N ALA A 64 5.04 -1.32 1.56
CA ALA A 64 6.40 -1.07 2.07
C ALA A 64 6.85 0.37 1.82
N LYS A 65 6.57 0.91 0.62
CA LYS A 65 6.86 2.30 0.25
C LYS A 65 6.17 3.30 1.18
N HIS A 66 4.95 3.01 1.62
CA HIS A 66 4.17 3.90 2.49
C HIS A 66 4.28 3.57 3.99
N ARG A 67 4.56 2.32 4.37
CA ARG A 67 4.96 1.98 5.75
C ARG A 67 6.32 2.57 6.09
N GLY A 68 7.21 2.80 5.13
CA GLY A 68 8.39 3.65 5.36
C GLY A 68 8.03 5.08 5.81
N LEU A 69 6.84 5.58 5.44
CA LEU A 69 6.34 6.91 5.82
C LEU A 69 5.52 6.90 7.13
N HIS A 70 4.81 5.81 7.45
CA HIS A 70 3.93 5.73 8.63
C HIS A 70 4.41 4.82 9.76
N TYR A 71 5.27 3.85 9.44
CA TYR A 71 5.98 2.98 10.35
C TYR A 71 7.48 3.14 10.09
N GLY A 72 8.00 4.34 10.30
CA GLY A 72 9.39 4.42 10.74
C GLY A 72 9.59 3.48 11.94
N PRO A 73 10.81 3.06 12.28
CA PRO A 73 11.14 2.32 13.50
C PRO A 73 10.88 3.13 14.80
N GLY A 74 9.72 3.78 14.92
CA GLY A 74 9.24 4.58 16.04
C GLY A 74 8.25 3.86 16.95
N SER A 75 7.68 2.70 16.55
CA SER A 75 6.93 1.84 17.49
C SER A 75 7.83 0.90 18.30
N GLN A 76 9.16 1.11 18.25
CA GLN A 76 10.10 0.48 19.18
C GLN A 76 11.27 1.41 19.57
N SER A 77 11.05 2.72 19.70
CA SER A 77 11.90 3.49 20.61
C SER A 77 11.37 3.29 22.02
N LYS A 78 11.78 2.18 22.64
CA LYS A 78 11.85 2.10 24.10
C LYS A 78 12.49 3.39 24.57
N SER A 79 11.82 4.06 25.50
CA SER A 79 12.43 4.93 26.50
C SER A 79 13.78 4.33 26.90
N THR A 80 14.85 4.89 26.37
CA THR A 80 16.16 4.84 27.01
C THR A 80 16.25 6.16 27.74
N GLY A 81 15.60 6.19 28.90
CA GLY A 81 16.03 7.11 29.93
C GLY A 81 17.46 6.78 30.27
N LEU A 82 18.36 7.71 29.96
CA LEU A 82 19.64 7.95 30.61
C LEU A 82 19.96 9.43 30.43
#